data_AF-A0A810NP94-F1
#
_entry.id   AF-A0A810NP94-F1
#
_cell.length_a   1.000
_cell.length_b   1.000
_cell.length_c   1.000
_cell.angle_alpha   90.00
_cell.angle_beta   90.00
_cell.angle_gamma   90.00
#
_symmetry.space_group_name_H-M   'P 1'
#
loop_
_entity.id
_entity.type
_entity.pdbx_description
1 polymer ?
#
loop_
_entity_poly.entity_id
_entity_poly.type
_entity_poly.pdbx_seq_one_letter_code
_entity_poly.pdbx_strand_id
1 'polypeptide(L)' 'MVGFLIAFWAAPQMSAGRLLFAVAGTGYILIAVRFEEADLRRELGEPYLRYAEQVPRFIPSPRALAGRRRAPQDSGTR' A
#
# COMPACT_ATOMS: atom_id res chain seq x y z
N MET A 1 3.36 5.58 0.29
CA MET A 1 2.87 6.55 1.30
C MET A 1 3.13 6.16 2.78
N VAL A 2 3.35 4.88 3.13
CA VAL A 2 3.54 4.46 4.55
C VAL A 2 4.70 5.20 5.26
N GLY A 3 5.80 5.50 4.57
CA GLY A 3 6.92 6.26 5.15
C GLY A 3 6.51 7.65 5.67
N PHE A 4 5.57 8.33 5.03
CA PHE A 4 5.04 9.61 5.53
C PHE A 4 4.22 9.44 6.80
N LEU A 5 3.42 8.38 6.90
CA LEU A 5 2.71 8.05 8.13
C LEU A 5 3.70 7.84 9.27
N ILE A 6 4.75 7.04 9.04
CA ILE A 6 5.81 6.85 10.04
C ILE A 6 6.44 8.19 10.44
N ALA A 7 6.80 9.04 9.47
CA ALA A 7 7.41 10.34 9.75
C ALA A 7 6.48 11.28 10.56
N PHE A 8 5.19 11.31 10.25
CA PHE A 8 4.22 12.16 10.96
C PHE A 8 4.07 11.75 12.42
N TRP A 9 4.12 10.44 12.69
CA TRP A 9 3.91 9.88 14.02
C TRP A 9 5.21 9.67 14.81
N ALA A 10 6.39 9.78 14.19
CA ALA A 10 7.69 9.60 14.83
C ALA A 10 8.15 10.78 15.72
N ALA A 11 7.30 11.80 15.94
CA ALA A 11 7.64 12.88 16.85
C ALA A 11 7.58 12.38 18.32
N PRO A 12 8.65 12.58 19.12
CA PRO A 12 8.70 12.07 20.51
C PRO A 12 7.71 12.78 21.44
N GLN A 13 7.27 13.98 21.06
CA GLN A 13 6.26 14.75 21.78
C GLN A 13 5.26 15.39 20.82
N MET A 14 3.98 15.05 21.00
CA MET A 14 2.88 15.55 20.19
C MET A 14 2.26 16.77 20.86
N SER A 15 2.55 17.95 20.33
CA SER A 15 1.73 19.13 20.64
C SER A 15 0.39 19.02 19.91
N ALA A 16 -0.61 19.79 20.34
CA ALA A 16 -1.92 19.82 19.67
C ALA A 16 -1.81 20.09 18.16
N GLY A 17 -0.92 21.00 17.74
CA GLY A 17 -0.67 21.28 16.32
C GLY A 17 -0.05 20.11 15.56
N ARG A 18 0.92 19.40 16.16
CA ARG A 18 1.53 18.21 15.54
C ARG A 18 0.54 17.06 15.44
N LEU A 19 -0.28 16.85 16.46
CA LEU A 19 -1.33 15.83 16.45
C LEU A 19 -2.37 16.13 15.36
N LEU A 20 -2.84 17.37 15.28
CA LEU A 20 -3.77 17.80 14.23
C LEU A 20 -3.18 17.57 12.83
N PHE A 21 -1.93 17.97 12.61
CA PHE A 21 -1.23 17.74 11.35
C PHE A 21 -1.11 16.24 11.03
N ALA A 22 -0.69 15.42 12.00
CA ALA A 22 -0.51 13.98 11.79
C ALA A 22 -1.85 13.29 11.46
N VAL A 23 -2.94 13.64 12.13
CA VAL A 23 -4.28 13.11 11.85
C VAL A 23 -4.78 13.56 10.48
N ALA A 24 -4.72 14.86 10.19
CA ALA A 24 -5.16 15.42 8.91
C ALA A 24 -4.36 14.83 7.74
N GLY A 25 -3.03 14.77 7.87
CA GLY A 25 -2.14 14.16 6.87
C GLY A 25 -2.39 12.66 6.70
N THR A 26 -2.67 11.94 7.79
CA THR A 26 -3.06 10.52 7.72
C THR A 26 -4.37 10.35 6.95
N GLY A 27 -5.39 11.16 7.26
CA GLY A 27 -6.67 11.16 6.54
C GLY A 27 -6.50 11.46 5.06
N TYR A 28 -5.72 12.49 4.74
CA TYR A 28 -5.39 12.87 3.36
C TYR A 28 -4.72 11.72 2.60
N ILE A 29 -3.71 11.07 3.19
CA ILE A 29 -3.03 9.92 2.58
C ILE A 29 -4.01 8.77 2.33
N LEU A 30 -4.87 8.44 3.30
CA LEU A 30 -5.82 7.35 3.15
C LEU A 30 -6.77 7.59 1.97
N ILE A 31 -7.29 8.82 1.84
CA ILE A 31 -8.15 9.25 0.73
C ILE A 31 -7.39 9.21 -0.59
N ALA A 32 -6.21 9.83 -0.66
CA ALA A 32 -5.39 9.90 -1.87
C ALA A 32 -5.07 8.51 -2.42
N VAL A 33 -4.66 7.57 -1.57
CA VAL A 33 -4.33 6.20 -2.00
C VAL A 33 -5.60 5.44 -2.46
N ARG A 34 -6.81 5.83 -2.05
CA ARG A 34 -8.04 5.23 -2.62
C ARG A 34 -8.24 5.64 -4.07
N PHE A 35 -8.07 6.93 -4.35
CA PHE A 35 -8.14 7.46 -5.71
C PHE A 35 -7.03 6.88 -6.60
N GLU A 36 -5.79 6.92 -6.13
CA GLU A 36 -4.63 6.42 -6.85
C GLU A 36 -4.81 4.94 -7.26
N GLU A 37 -5.34 4.10 -6.38
CA GLU A 37 -5.58 2.71 -6.76
C GLU A 37 -6.78 2.53 -7.70
N ALA A 38 -7.84 3.33 -7.55
CA ALA A 38 -8.95 3.28 -8.49
C ALA A 38 -8.46 3.62 -9.90
N ASP A 39 -7.55 4.59 -10.01
CA ASP A 39 -6.96 5.00 -11.29
C ASP A 39 -6.00 3.94 -11.83
N LEU A 40 -5.13 3.36 -11.00
CA LEU A 40 -4.26 2.25 -11.42
C LEU A 40 -5.05 1.03 -11.90
N ARG A 41 -6.18 0.71 -11.25
CA ARG A 41 -7.07 -0.38 -11.71
C ARG A 41 -7.68 -0.08 -13.07
N ARG A 42 -8.02 1.18 -13.35
CA ARG A 42 -8.58 1.62 -14.64
C ARG A 42 -7.53 1.60 -15.74
N GLU A 43 -6.32 2.07 -15.45
CA GLU A 43 -5.25 2.24 -16.44
C GLU A 43 -4.51 0.94 -16.74
N LEU A 44 -4.24 0.12 -15.71
CA LEU A 44 -3.43 -1.10 -15.83
C LEU A 44 -4.27 -2.38 -15.89
N GLY A 45 -5.55 -2.34 -15.50
CA GLY A 45 -6.49 -3.46 -15.62
C GLY A 45 -6.07 -4.74 -14.89
N GLU A 46 -6.32 -5.89 -15.53
CA GLU A 46 -6.09 -7.25 -15.00
C GLU A 46 -4.68 -7.52 -14.43
N PRO A 47 -3.58 -7.11 -15.09
CA PRO A 47 -2.24 -7.22 -14.51
C PRO A 47 -2.12 -6.60 -13.12
N TYR A 48 -2.71 -5.42 -12.91
CA TYR A 48 -2.66 -4.74 -11.62
C TYR A 48 -3.60 -5.36 -10.60
N LEU A 49 -4.78 -5.84 -11.02
CA LEU A 49 -5.72 -6.55 -10.14
C LEU A 49 -5.07 -7.80 -9.53
N ARG A 50 -4.44 -8.65 -10.37
CA ARG A 50 -3.71 -9.85 -9.89
C ARG A 50 -2.57 -9.50 -8.95
N TYR A 51 -1.89 -8.38 -9.18
CA TYR A 51 -0.85 -7.89 -8.26
C TYR A 51 -1.45 -7.41 -6.92
N ALA A 52 -2.53 -6.63 -6.97
CA ALA A 52 -3.19 -6.06 -5.80
C ALA A 52 -3.78 -7.13 -4.86
N GLU A 53 -4.17 -8.30 -5.39
CA GLU A 53 -4.57 -9.47 -4.59
C GLU A 53 -3.41 -10.05 -3.76
N GLN A 54 -2.18 -9.91 -4.26
CA GLN A 54 -0.99 -10.52 -3.67
C GLN A 54 -0.20 -9.55 -2.80
N VAL A 55 -0.44 -8.24 -2.91
CA VAL A 55 0.35 -7.22 -2.21
C VAL A 55 -0.55 -6.32 -1.38
N PRO A 56 -0.53 -6.47 -0.03
CA PRO A 56 -1.30 -5.59 0.84
C PRO A 56 -0.75 -4.16 0.79
N ARG A 57 -1.66 -3.19 0.82
CA ARG A 57 -1.36 -1.78 0.51
C ARG A 57 -0.59 -1.03 1.60
N PHE A 58 -0.78 -1.40 2.85
CA PHE A 58 -0.25 -0.66 4.01
C PHE A 58 0.55 -1.52 4.98
N ILE A 59 0.05 -2.72 5.31
CA ILE A 59 0.68 -3.61 6.29
C ILE A 59 1.23 -4.83 5.56
N PRO A 60 2.56 -5.06 5.58
CA PRO A 60 3.15 -6.23 4.94
C PRO A 60 2.65 -7.51 5.64
N SER A 61 2.14 -8.47 4.85
CA SER A 61 1.72 -9.78 5.37
C SER A 61 2.66 -10.87 4.86
N PRO A 62 3.30 -11.65 5.75
CA PRO A 62 4.17 -12.76 5.34
C PRO A 62 3.39 -13.87 4.61
N ARG A 63 2.08 -13.99 4.83
CA ARG A 63 1.21 -14.93 4.10
C ARG A 63 1.04 -14.54 2.62
N ALA A 64 0.91 -13.24 2.35
CA ALA A 64 0.85 -12.70 1.00
C ALA A 64 2.19 -12.85 0.27
N LEU A 65 3.30 -12.73 1.01
CA LEU A 65 4.65 -12.97 0.48
C LEU A 65 4.93 -14.46 0.20
N ALA A 66 4.41 -15.38 1.03
CA ALA A 66 4.56 -16.82 0.88
C ALA A 66 3.83 -17.38 -0.36
N GLY A 67 2.69 -16.80 -0.74
CA GLY A 67 1.98 -17.14 -1.99
C GLY A 67 2.79 -16.86 -3.26
N ARG A 68 3.73 -15.89 -3.19
CA ARG A 68 4.59 -15.47 -4.31
C ARG A 68 5.64 -16.52 -4.72
N ARG A 69 5.96 -17.46 -3.81
CA ARG A 69 6.98 -18.50 -4.04
C ARG A 69 6.44 -19.76 -4.75
N ARG A 70 5.13 -19.80 -5.03
CA ARG A 70 4.43 -20.94 -5.62
C ARG A 70 3.96 -20.75 -7.06
N ALA A 71 4.22 -19.62 -7.71
CA ALA A 71 3.94 -19.49 -9.13
C ALA A 71 4.84 -20.49 -9.89
N PRO A 72 4.28 -21.55 -10.49
CA PRO A 72 5.06 -22.46 -11.32
C PRO A 72 5.54 -21.65 -12.52
N GLN A 73 6.84 -21.64 -12.72
CA GLN A 73 7.43 -21.28 -13.99
C GLN A 73 7.04 -22.38 -14.97
N ASP A 74 5.87 -22.25 -15.61
CA ASP A 74 5.57 -22.96 -16.85
C ASP A 74 6.45 -22.34 -17.95
N SER A 75 7.74 -22.63 -17.86
CA SER A 75 8.61 -22.76 -19.01
C SER A 75 8.05 -23.90 -19.84
N GLY A 76 7.14 -23.54 -20.74
CA GLY A 76 6.71 -24.37 -21.85
C GLY A 76 7.93 -24.98 -22.49
N THR A 77 8.06 -26.27 -22.30
CA THR A 77 8.83 -27.17 -23.15
C THR A 77 8.12 -27.19 -24.49
N ARG A 78 8.65 -26.45 -25.48
CA ARG A 78 8.84 -26.84 -26.89
C ARG A 78 9.08 -25.61 -27.76
#